data_AF-A0A2V9MNQ2-F1
#
_entry.id   AF-A0A2V9MNQ2-F1
#
_cell.length_a   1.000
_cell.length_b   1.000
_cell.length_c   1.000
_cell.angle_alpha   90.00
_cell.angle_beta   90.00
_cell.angle_gamma   90.00
#
_symmetry.space_group_name_H-M   'P 1'
#
loop_
_entity.id
_entity.type
_entity.pdbx_description
1 polymer ?
#
loop_
_entity_poly.entity_id
_entity_poly.type
_entity_poly.pdbx_seq_one_letter_code
_entity_poly.pdbx_strand_id
1 'polypeptide(L)'
;MAQTKIADRRRSAVNRVCSIFSQLLQLFPGLEFEQVVKEHRAERHARGFTCWGQFVAMLFCHLGKVQSLREICGGLAASEGKLRHLGVGEAPKRSTLSYANEHRPWEVYRSLFEHLLGRCQQVVGPRKKFRFKNKLLSVDASVIDLCAS
;
A
#
# COMPACT_ATOMS: atom_id res chain seq x y z
N MET A 1 -24.05 34.63 20.41
CA MET A 1 -23.68 33.20 20.43
C MET A 1 -23.39 32.74 19.02
N ALA A 2 -22.10 32.66 18.69
CA ALA A 2 -21.61 32.30 17.37
C ALA A 2 -21.59 30.77 17.21
N GLN A 3 -22.29 30.25 16.19
CA GLN A 3 -22.13 28.87 15.76
C GLN A 3 -21.08 28.83 14.65
N THR A 4 -19.91 28.28 14.99
CA THR A 4 -18.79 28.06 14.09
C THR A 4 -19.17 26.99 13.07
N LYS A 5 -19.39 27.40 11.82
CA LYS A 5 -19.44 26.52 10.65
C LYS A 5 -18.11 25.77 10.52
N ILE A 6 -18.11 24.48 10.85
CA ILE A 6 -17.02 23.57 10.50
C ILE A 6 -17.12 23.34 8.99
N ALA A 7 -16.21 23.99 8.25
CA ALA A 7 -16.10 23.87 6.82
C ALA A 7 -15.65 22.45 6.44
N ASP A 8 -16.57 21.67 5.88
CA ASP A 8 -16.31 20.44 5.14
C ASP A 8 -15.42 20.79 3.93
N ARG A 9 -14.11 20.57 4.07
CA ARG A 9 -13.13 20.81 3.00
C ARG A 9 -12.76 19.49 2.33
N ARG A 10 -13.33 19.34 1.12
CA ARG A 10 -12.81 18.62 -0.06
C ARG A 10 -12.81 17.09 0.01
N ARG A 11 -14.00 16.49 -0.15
CA ARG A 11 -14.11 15.24 -0.93
C ARG A 11 -13.88 15.57 -2.40
N SER A 12 -12.68 15.27 -2.90
CA SER A 12 -12.43 15.25 -4.34
C SER A 12 -13.34 14.21 -4.99
N ALA A 13 -13.94 14.55 -6.14
CA ALA A 13 -14.85 13.69 -6.88
C ALA A 13 -14.21 12.32 -7.13
N VAL A 14 -14.85 11.27 -6.59
CA VAL A 14 -14.41 9.88 -6.73
C VAL A 14 -14.55 9.47 -8.20
N ASN A 15 -13.44 9.01 -8.81
CA ASN A 15 -13.44 8.38 -10.12
C ASN A 15 -14.47 7.24 -10.15
N ARG A 16 -15.40 7.26 -11.13
CA ARG A 16 -16.49 6.28 -11.26
C ARG A 16 -16.02 4.83 -11.54
N VAL A 17 -14.74 4.62 -11.83
CA VAL A 17 -14.13 3.29 -11.96
C VAL A 17 -12.89 3.25 -11.08
N CYS A 18 -13.02 2.59 -9.93
CA CYS A 18 -11.92 2.35 -9.00
C CYS A 18 -11.31 0.97 -9.34
N SER A 19 -10.03 0.93 -9.69
CA SER A 19 -9.35 -0.35 -9.97
C SER A 19 -9.38 -1.25 -8.72
N ILE A 20 -9.34 -2.57 -8.88
CA ILE A 20 -9.20 -3.51 -7.74
C ILE A 20 -8.00 -3.12 -6.88
N PHE A 21 -6.91 -2.68 -7.51
CA PHE A 21 -5.74 -2.15 -6.84
C PHE A 21 -6.05 -0.94 -5.94
N SER A 22 -6.81 0.04 -6.44
CA SER A 22 -7.24 1.20 -5.67
C SER A 22 -8.17 0.83 -4.52
N GLN A 23 -9.08 -0.13 -4.73
CA GLN A 23 -9.95 -0.65 -3.67
C GLN A 23 -9.15 -1.35 -2.57
N LEU A 24 -8.13 -2.13 -2.93
CA LEU A 24 -7.23 -2.77 -1.96
C LEU A 24 -6.43 -1.75 -1.16
N LEU A 25 -5.93 -0.69 -1.79
CA LEU A 25 -5.22 0.38 -1.07
C LEU A 25 -6.12 1.12 -0.08
N GLN A 26 -7.43 1.23 -0.33
CA GLN A 26 -8.38 1.84 0.61
C GLN A 26 -8.54 1.03 1.91
N LEU A 27 -8.11 -0.24 1.95
CA LEU A 27 -8.09 -1.02 3.19
C LEU A 27 -7.07 -0.47 4.19
N PHE A 28 -6.07 0.28 3.72
CA PHE A 28 -4.98 0.85 4.50
C PHE A 28 -5.17 2.36 4.66
N PRO A 29 -5.64 2.86 5.82
CA PRO A 29 -5.86 4.28 6.05
C PRO A 29 -4.52 5.02 6.01
N GLY A 30 -4.42 6.05 5.17
CA GLY A 30 -3.15 6.78 4.99
C GLY A 30 -2.61 7.41 6.28
N LEU A 31 -3.49 7.91 7.17
CA LEU A 31 -3.09 8.49 8.46
C LEU A 31 -2.46 7.45 9.39
N GLU A 32 -3.04 6.25 9.44
CA GLU A 32 -2.54 5.14 10.26
C GLU A 32 -1.18 4.65 9.72
N PHE A 33 -1.06 4.54 8.40
CA PHE A 33 0.22 4.22 7.76
C PHE A 33 1.30 5.25 8.09
N GLU A 34 0.97 6.54 8.02
CA GLU A 34 1.90 7.63 8.34
C GLU A 34 2.34 7.60 9.82
N GLN A 35 1.44 7.26 10.73
CA GLN A 35 1.76 7.07 12.15
C GLN A 35 2.77 5.94 12.34
N VAL A 36 2.51 4.77 11.76
CA VAL A 36 3.43 3.61 11.82
C VAL A 36 4.80 3.95 11.24
N VAL A 37 4.85 4.67 10.11
CA VAL A 37 6.11 5.13 9.50
C VAL A 37 6.90 6.04 10.43
N LYS A 38 6.22 6.95 11.14
CA LYS A 38 6.85 7.87 12.10
C LYS A 38 7.38 7.14 13.33
N GLU A 39 6.60 6.21 13.87
CA GLU A 39 6.98 5.38 15.03
C GLU A 39 8.27 4.60 14.77
N HIS A 40 8.36 3.97 13.61
CA HIS A 40 9.55 3.20 13.21
C HIS A 40 10.66 4.04 12.56
N ARG A 41 10.47 5.37 12.44
CA ARG A 41 11.42 6.30 11.80
C ARG A 41 11.83 5.86 10.39
N ALA A 42 10.93 5.21 9.65
CA ALA A 42 11.23 4.52 8.40
C ALA A 42 11.59 5.46 7.23
N GLU A 43 11.27 6.76 7.35
CA GLU A 43 11.63 7.79 6.36
C GLU A 43 12.79 8.70 6.78
N ARG A 44 13.51 8.40 7.87
CA ARG A 44 14.58 9.28 8.40
C ARG A 44 15.65 9.65 7.37
N HIS A 45 15.94 8.75 6.43
CA HIS A 45 16.94 8.93 5.37
C HIS A 45 16.31 8.97 3.96
N ALA A 46 14.99 9.04 3.86
CA ALA A 46 14.30 9.06 2.58
C ALA A 46 14.56 10.39 1.85
N ARG A 47 14.94 10.31 0.56
CA ARG A 47 15.11 11.46 -0.33
C ARG A 47 14.12 11.37 -1.49
N GLY A 48 12.92 11.92 -1.31
CA GLY A 48 11.89 12.04 -2.35
C GLY A 48 11.06 10.77 -2.62
N PHE A 49 11.53 9.58 -2.25
CA PHE A 49 10.73 8.36 -2.30
C PHE A 49 10.17 8.03 -0.92
N THR A 50 8.85 7.90 -0.80
CA THR A 50 8.16 7.67 0.49
C THR A 50 7.99 6.18 0.81
N CYS A 51 7.75 5.84 2.08
CA CYS A 51 7.30 4.54 2.54
C CYS A 51 6.00 4.13 1.87
N TRP A 52 5.09 5.09 1.68
CA TRP A 52 3.86 4.86 0.93
C TRP A 52 4.14 4.44 -0.52
N GLY A 53 5.06 5.14 -1.22
CA GLY A 53 5.45 4.79 -2.58
C GLY A 53 6.01 3.37 -2.71
N GLN A 54 6.83 2.94 -1.75
CA GLN A 54 7.33 1.56 -1.70
C GLN A 54 6.23 0.56 -1.39
N PHE A 55 5.36 0.84 -0.44
CA PHE A 55 4.24 -0.04 -0.12
C PHE A 55 3.36 -0.28 -1.35
N VAL A 56 3.00 0.77 -2.08
CA VAL A 56 2.24 0.67 -3.33
C VAL A 56 3.00 -0.15 -4.37
N ALA A 57 4.32 0.04 -4.50
CA ALA A 57 5.14 -0.72 -5.44
C ALA A 57 5.21 -2.22 -5.10
N MET A 58 5.37 -2.56 -3.83
CA MET A 58 5.40 -3.95 -3.37
C MET A 58 4.03 -4.61 -3.48
N LEU A 59 2.95 -3.90 -3.14
CA LEU A 59 1.58 -4.40 -3.32
C LEU A 59 1.27 -4.66 -4.80
N PHE A 60 1.70 -3.76 -5.68
CA PHE A 60 1.57 -3.96 -7.13
C PHE A 60 2.31 -5.22 -7.59
N CYS A 61 3.51 -5.46 -7.06
CA CYS A 61 4.30 -6.65 -7.37
C CYS A 61 3.54 -7.94 -7.04
N HIS A 62 3.01 -8.03 -5.82
CA HIS A 62 2.30 -9.23 -5.35
C HIS A 62 1.02 -9.49 -6.14
N LEU A 63 0.28 -8.45 -6.54
CA LEU A 63 -0.95 -8.59 -7.29
C LEU A 63 -0.71 -8.85 -8.78
N GLY A 64 0.33 -8.26 -9.35
CA GLY A 64 0.72 -8.42 -10.75
C GLY A 64 1.50 -9.71 -11.02
N LYS A 65 1.83 -10.50 -9.99
CA LYS A 65 2.76 -11.65 -10.08
C LYS A 65 4.09 -11.29 -10.74
N VAL A 66 4.53 -10.07 -10.48
CA VAL A 66 5.77 -9.53 -11.03
C VAL A 66 6.95 -10.19 -10.31
N GLN A 67 8.01 -10.51 -11.05
CA GLN A 67 9.15 -11.28 -10.52
C GLN A 67 10.44 -10.48 -10.44
N SER A 68 10.47 -9.21 -10.89
CA SER A 68 11.69 -8.41 -10.89
C SER A 68 11.45 -6.92 -10.60
N LEU A 69 12.43 -6.25 -9.99
CA LEU A 69 12.37 -4.78 -9.78
C LEU A 69 12.17 -4.01 -11.09
N ARG A 70 12.72 -4.53 -12.21
CA ARG A 70 12.54 -3.92 -13.54
C ARG A 70 11.07 -3.94 -13.95
N GLU A 71 10.42 -5.08 -13.81
CA GLU A 71 8.99 -5.21 -14.12
C GLU A 71 8.13 -4.39 -13.16
N ILE A 72 8.49 -4.27 -11.88
CA ILE A 72 7.76 -3.41 -10.92
C ILE A 72 7.81 -1.96 -11.40
N CYS A 73 9.02 -1.42 -11.62
CA CYS A 73 9.20 -0.05 -12.08
C CYS A 73 8.52 0.19 -13.44
N GLY A 74 8.66 -0.74 -14.38
CA GLY A 74 8.05 -0.64 -15.70
C GLY A 74 6.53 -0.68 -15.67
N GLY A 75 5.94 -1.59 -14.88
CA GLY A 75 4.50 -1.73 -14.71
C GLY A 75 3.86 -0.51 -14.03
N LEU A 76 4.55 0.05 -13.03
CA LEU A 76 4.13 1.30 -12.38
C LEU A 76 4.26 2.49 -13.33
N ALA A 77 5.34 2.59 -14.10
CA ALA A 77 5.53 3.67 -15.09
C ALA A 77 4.44 3.64 -16.18
N ALA A 78 4.08 2.44 -16.67
CA ALA A 78 2.95 2.28 -17.58
C ALA A 78 1.59 2.68 -16.97
N SER A 79 1.53 2.81 -15.64
CA SER A 79 0.32 3.13 -14.87
C SER A 79 0.37 4.52 -14.21
N GLU A 80 1.41 5.32 -14.40
CA GLU A 80 1.74 6.52 -13.60
C GLU A 80 0.57 7.52 -13.47
N GLY A 81 -0.13 7.84 -14.56
CA GLY A 81 -1.32 8.71 -14.53
C GLY A 81 -2.48 8.16 -13.68
N LYS A 82 -2.59 6.83 -13.57
CA LYS A 82 -3.56 6.14 -12.71
C LYS A 82 -3.05 5.95 -11.27
N LEU A 83 -1.81 6.28 -10.97
CA LEU A 83 -1.25 6.13 -9.62
C LEU A 83 -1.23 7.44 -8.83
N ARG A 84 -1.30 8.60 -9.51
CA ARG A 84 -1.33 9.93 -8.85
C ARG A 84 -2.44 10.07 -7.81
N HIS A 85 -3.62 9.53 -8.09
CA HIS A 85 -4.75 9.56 -7.14
C HIS A 85 -4.59 8.60 -5.96
N LEU A 86 -3.59 7.70 -6.03
CA LEU A 86 -3.24 6.76 -4.98
C LEU A 86 -2.05 7.24 -4.15
N GLY A 87 -1.63 8.51 -4.29
CA GLY A 87 -0.52 9.08 -3.52
C GLY A 87 0.86 8.72 -4.05
N VAL A 88 0.96 8.16 -5.27
CA VAL A 88 2.25 7.92 -5.93
C VAL A 88 2.36 8.87 -7.12
N GLY A 89 3.22 9.88 -6.97
CA GLY A 89 3.39 10.94 -7.97
C GLY A 89 4.07 10.47 -9.24
N GLU A 90 5.13 9.68 -9.08
CA GLU A 90 5.94 9.13 -10.17
C GLU A 90 6.34 7.68 -9.88
N ALA A 91 6.60 6.91 -10.93
CA ALA A 91 7.11 5.55 -10.76
C ALA A 91 8.55 5.56 -10.17
N PRO A 92 8.86 4.70 -9.20
CA PRO A 92 10.18 4.71 -8.58
C PRO A 92 11.26 4.25 -9.55
N LYS A 93 12.46 4.85 -9.46
CA LYS A 93 13.65 4.31 -10.13
C LYS A 93 14.03 2.98 -9.48
N ARG A 94 14.59 2.06 -10.29
CA ARG A 94 15.01 0.72 -9.83
C ARG A 94 15.96 0.76 -8.63
N SER A 95 16.99 1.60 -8.69
CA SER A 95 17.96 1.75 -7.59
C SER A 95 17.32 2.31 -6.32
N THR A 96 16.39 3.26 -6.47
CA THR A 96 15.64 3.84 -5.35
C THR A 96 14.74 2.81 -4.67
N LEU A 97 14.03 1.99 -5.46
CA LEU A 97 13.19 0.91 -4.91
C LEU A 97 14.04 -0.17 -4.23
N SER A 98 15.14 -0.59 -4.85
CA SER A 98 16.09 -1.55 -4.25
C SER A 98 16.61 -1.06 -2.90
N TYR A 99 17.10 0.19 -2.87
CA TYR A 99 17.62 0.80 -1.65
C TYR A 99 16.56 0.87 -0.55
N ALA A 100 15.34 1.27 -0.89
CA ALA A 100 14.23 1.31 0.05
C ALA A 100 13.86 -0.07 0.60
N ASN A 101 13.88 -1.11 -0.23
CA ASN A 101 13.61 -2.48 0.19
C ASN A 101 14.67 -3.01 1.17
N GLU A 102 15.92 -2.63 0.97
CA GLU A 102 17.03 -3.07 1.83
C GLU A 102 17.11 -2.30 3.15
N HIS A 103 16.84 -1.00 3.13
CA HIS A 103 17.17 -0.11 4.26
C HIS A 103 15.98 0.25 5.14
N ARG A 104 14.74 0.01 4.70
CA ARG A 104 13.57 0.39 5.50
C ARG A 104 13.20 -0.72 6.49
N PRO A 105 12.88 -0.34 7.74
CA PRO A 105 12.52 -1.31 8.78
C PRO A 105 11.27 -2.09 8.36
N TRP A 106 11.40 -3.42 8.36
CA TRP A 106 10.30 -4.35 8.04
C TRP A 106 9.18 -4.26 9.08
N GLU A 107 9.49 -3.75 10.28
CA GLU A 107 8.57 -3.51 11.39
C GLU A 107 7.39 -2.62 10.99
N VAL A 108 7.56 -1.71 10.02
CA VAL A 108 6.46 -0.93 9.44
C VAL A 108 5.37 -1.84 8.89
N TYR A 109 5.75 -2.84 8.09
CA TYR A 109 4.80 -3.76 7.46
C TYR A 109 4.19 -4.72 8.48
N ARG A 110 4.96 -5.11 9.51
CA ARG A 110 4.45 -5.89 10.63
C ARG A 110 3.35 -5.15 11.39
N SER A 111 3.61 -3.90 11.82
CA SER A 111 2.63 -3.09 12.53
C SER A 111 1.39 -2.82 11.67
N LEU A 112 1.59 -2.54 10.37
CA LEU A 112 0.48 -2.37 9.43
C LEU A 112 -0.39 -3.64 9.33
N PHE A 113 0.23 -4.82 9.30
CA PHE A 113 -0.49 -6.09 9.31
C PHE A 113 -1.27 -6.30 10.62
N GLU A 114 -0.65 -6.05 11.77
CA GLU A 114 -1.29 -6.19 13.08
C GLU A 114 -2.51 -5.27 13.22
N HIS A 115 -2.41 -4.03 12.76
CA HIS A 115 -3.53 -3.09 12.68
C HIS A 115 -4.68 -3.60 11.79
N LEU A 116 -4.35 -4.06 10.57
CA LEU A 116 -5.35 -4.61 9.66
C LEU A 116 -6.01 -5.86 10.24
N LEU A 117 -5.23 -6.74 10.87
CA LEU A 117 -5.73 -7.93 11.54
C LEU A 117 -6.73 -7.58 12.65
N GLY A 118 -6.40 -6.58 13.49
CA GLY A 118 -7.30 -6.09 14.54
C GLY A 118 -8.64 -5.61 13.98
N ARG A 119 -8.62 -4.83 12.89
CA ARG A 119 -9.85 -4.39 12.20
C ARG A 119 -10.65 -5.55 11.64
N CYS A 120 -9.98 -6.52 10.99
CA CYS A 120 -10.63 -7.71 10.46
C CYS A 120 -11.31 -8.53 11.57
N GLN A 121 -10.65 -8.70 12.72
CA GLN A 121 -11.20 -9.43 13.87
C GLN A 121 -12.47 -8.75 14.43
N GLN A 122 -12.50 -7.41 14.47
CA GLN A 122 -13.69 -6.65 14.88
C GLN A 122 -14.87 -6.84 13.92
N VAL A 123 -14.61 -6.95 12.60
CA VAL A 123 -15.66 -7.11 11.57
C VAL A 123 -16.21 -8.54 11.51
N VAL A 124 -15.35 -9.55 11.65
CA VAL A 124 -15.72 -10.97 11.47
C VAL A 124 -16.61 -11.48 12.63
N GLY A 125 -16.53 -10.87 13.81
CA GLY A 125 -17.29 -11.28 14.99
C GLY A 125 -16.91 -12.69 15.49
N PRO A 126 -17.71 -13.31 16.38
CA PRO A 126 -17.42 -14.65 16.89
C PRO A 126 -17.39 -15.69 15.76
N ARG A 127 -16.49 -16.67 15.86
CA ARG A 127 -16.15 -17.73 14.88
C ARG A 127 -17.35 -18.24 14.08
N LYS A 128 -17.72 -17.54 13.00
CA LYS A 128 -18.60 -18.08 11.97
C LYS A 128 -17.76 -19.00 11.09
N LYS A 129 -18.28 -20.20 10.81
CA LYS A 129 -17.68 -21.08 9.80
C LYS A 129 -17.66 -20.33 8.47
N PHE A 130 -16.48 -19.90 8.03
CA PHE A 130 -16.30 -19.22 6.76
C PHE A 130 -16.67 -20.18 5.63
N ARG A 131 -17.84 -19.96 5.01
CA ARG A 131 -18.31 -20.71 3.85
C ARG A 131 -18.23 -19.83 2.62
N PHE A 132 -17.14 -19.96 1.88
CA PHE A 132 -16.97 -19.32 0.59
C PHE A 132 -17.37 -20.31 -0.50
N LYS A 133 -18.35 -19.94 -1.34
CA LYS A 133 -18.84 -20.82 -2.42
C LYS A 133 -18.00 -20.72 -3.70
N ASN A 134 -17.13 -19.72 -3.81
CA ASN A 134 -16.28 -19.52 -4.97
C ASN A 134 -14.90 -20.15 -4.77
N LYS A 135 -14.14 -20.32 -5.86
CA LYS A 135 -12.75 -20.77 -5.79
C LYS A 135 -11.98 -19.81 -4.88
N LEU A 136 -11.41 -20.35 -3.80
CA LEU A 136 -10.52 -19.61 -2.92
C LEU A 136 -9.16 -19.49 -3.62
N LEU A 137 -8.73 -18.27 -3.92
CA LEU A 137 -7.40 -17.99 -4.41
C LEU A 137 -6.60 -17.41 -3.25
N SER A 138 -5.62 -18.18 -2.76
CA SER A 138 -4.67 -17.70 -1.76
C SER A 138 -3.48 -17.04 -2.47
N VAL A 139 -3.10 -15.85 -2.02
CA VAL A 139 -1.85 -15.20 -2.40
C VAL A 139 -0.82 -15.62 -1.37
N ASP A 140 0.12 -16.47 -1.77
CA ASP A 140 1.26 -16.82 -0.95
C ASP A 140 2.42 -15.85 -1.24
N ALA A 141 3.13 -15.43 -0.20
CA ALA A 141 4.26 -14.52 -0.35
C ALA A 141 5.49 -15.32 -0.75
N SER A 142 5.67 -15.59 -2.04
CA SER A 142 6.96 -16.02 -2.55
C SER A 142 7.96 -14.87 -2.36
N VAL A 143 9.11 -15.19 -1.78
CA VAL A 143 10.27 -14.28 -1.72
C VAL A 143 10.59 -13.92 -3.17
N ILE A 144 10.48 -12.64 -3.52
CA ILE A 144 10.92 -12.16 -4.82
C ILE A 144 12.44 -12.22 -4.78
N ASP A 145 13.06 -13.05 -5.63
CA ASP A 145 14.50 -13.04 -5.80
C ASP A 145 14.90 -11.66 -6.36
N LEU A 146 15.40 -10.79 -5.48
CA LEU A 146 15.87 -9.44 -5.83
C LEU A 146 17.21 -9.47 -6.59
N CYS A 147 17.78 -10.66 -6.78
CA CYS A 147 19.06 -10.88 -7.44
C CYS A 147 18.84 -11.40 -8.87
N ALA A 148 18.94 -10.49 -9.83
CA ALA A 148 19.50 -10.81 -11.15
C ALA A 148 20.65 -9.84 -11.37
N SER A 149 21.87 -10.30 -11.04
CA SER A 149 23.12 -9.70 -11.50
C SER A 149 23.16 -9.65 -13.02
#